data_AF-A0A813GNC5-F1
#
_entry.id   AF-A0A813GNC5-F1
#
_cell.length_a   1.000
_cell.length_b   1.000
_cell.length_c   1.000
_cell.angle_alpha   90.00
_cell.angle_beta   90.00
_cell.angle_gamma   90.00
#
_symmetry.space_group_name_H-M   'P 1'
#
loop_
_entity.id
_entity.type
_entity.pdbx_description
1 polymer ?
#
loop_
_entity_poly.entity_id
_entity_poly.type
_entity_poly.pdbx_seq_one_letter_code
_entity_poly.pdbx_strand_id
1 'polypeptide(L)'
;MEAAAIFSSSTFRCTVAYYVAGHIVLLPLLRRSEGTERGRSERQSPSVRSLELVRQVLSIPALVLMACTGLQMWFTSVPGFNATTAEERLFGRGAAESPASEQLALFAFSYTVVDLVLLVAMACISAKPRELQTMLAHHVCMVALVYHSLRSSWVQYYGVFYVGVAEASSVPLAAMNLLRLANEGRSKPLLPRLGMLLQISFAALFLVIRGPCWLFVNYRFFSDAVPLLSAASESRHGVGVTAICMWLLANILLTVLQIHWARKIVRGASAA
;
A
#
# COMPACT_ATOMS: atom_id res chain seq x y z
N MET A 1 2.04 -13.93 -15.82
CA MET A 1 2.24 -12.90 -16.89
C MET A 1 3.73 -12.65 -17.16
N GLU A 2 4.15 -12.38 -18.40
CA GLU A 2 5.54 -11.99 -18.72
C GLU A 2 5.91 -10.60 -18.20
N ALA A 3 7.17 -10.37 -17.83
CA ALA A 3 7.62 -9.07 -17.31
C ALA A 3 7.34 -7.93 -18.30
N ALA A 4 7.63 -8.14 -19.59
CA ALA A 4 7.34 -7.16 -20.64
C ALA A 4 5.84 -6.84 -20.74
N ALA A 5 4.96 -7.83 -20.55
CA ALA A 5 3.51 -7.66 -20.57
C ALA A 5 3.02 -6.80 -19.38
N ILE A 6 3.62 -6.94 -18.19
CA ILE A 6 3.27 -6.10 -17.02
C ILE A 6 3.53 -4.63 -17.33
N PHE A 7 4.75 -4.30 -17.76
CA PHE A 7 5.17 -2.92 -18.03
C PHE A 7 4.54 -2.33 -19.29
N SER A 8 4.11 -3.17 -20.24
CA SER A 8 3.37 -2.76 -21.43
C SER A 8 1.85 -2.85 -21.27
N SER A 9 1.34 -3.12 -20.07
CA SER A 9 -0.10 -3.09 -19.83
C SER A 9 -0.65 -1.66 -19.92
N SER A 10 -1.91 -1.53 -20.35
CA SER A 10 -2.61 -0.25 -20.34
C SER A 10 -2.72 0.31 -18.93
N THR A 11 -3.01 -0.54 -17.93
CA THR A 11 -3.08 -0.16 -16.52
C THR A 11 -1.79 0.48 -16.02
N PHE A 12 -0.63 -0.13 -16.30
CA PHE A 12 0.66 0.42 -15.89
C PHE A 12 0.92 1.77 -16.57
N ARG A 13 0.77 1.85 -17.90
CA ARG A 13 0.99 3.10 -18.65
C ARG A 13 0.06 4.22 -18.21
N CYS A 14 -1.23 3.94 -18.02
CA CYS A 14 -2.22 4.93 -17.57
C CYS A 14 -1.91 5.42 -16.15
N THR A 15 -1.49 4.52 -15.25
CA THR A 15 -1.09 4.91 -13.89
C THR A 15 0.14 5.80 -13.92
N VAL A 16 1.19 5.42 -14.65
CA VAL A 16 2.39 6.26 -14.82
C VAL A 16 2.03 7.62 -15.44
N ALA A 17 1.23 7.63 -16.50
CA ALA A 17 0.79 8.86 -17.16
C ALA A 17 0.00 9.78 -16.22
N TYR A 18 -0.93 9.22 -15.43
CA TYR A 18 -1.69 9.95 -14.42
C TYR A 18 -0.76 10.63 -13.40
N TYR A 19 0.21 9.89 -12.86
CA TYR A 19 1.15 10.45 -11.88
C TYR A 19 2.08 11.49 -12.50
N VAL A 20 2.65 11.23 -13.68
CA VAL A 20 3.54 12.15 -14.37
C VAL A 20 2.80 13.45 -14.72
N ALA A 21 1.60 13.36 -15.30
CA ALA A 21 0.78 14.53 -15.61
C ALA A 21 0.42 15.32 -14.34
N GLY A 22 0.03 14.61 -13.26
CA GLY A 22 -0.22 15.21 -11.96
C GLY A 22 0.97 15.99 -11.42
N HIS A 23 2.19 15.45 -11.51
CA HIS A 23 3.40 16.14 -11.07
C HIS A 23 3.76 17.34 -11.95
N ILE A 24 3.65 17.21 -13.28
CA ILE A 24 3.90 18.31 -14.22
C ILE A 24 2.97 19.49 -13.95
N VAL A 25 1.70 19.22 -13.62
CA VAL A 25 0.70 20.27 -13.38
C VAL A 25 0.81 20.84 -11.97
N LEU A 26 0.84 20.00 -10.93
CA LEU A 26 0.71 20.45 -9.54
C LEU A 26 2.02 21.03 -8.98
N LEU A 27 3.17 20.46 -9.34
CA LEU A 27 4.44 20.87 -8.74
C LEU A 27 4.83 22.33 -9.04
N PRO A 28 4.68 22.86 -10.27
CA PRO A 28 4.94 24.27 -10.55
C PRO A 28 3.97 25.21 -9.82
N LEU A 29 2.69 24.84 -9.70
CA LEU A 29 1.67 25.64 -9.01
C LEU A 29 2.01 25.80 -7.53
N LEU A 30 2.45 24.72 -6.88
CA LEU A 30 2.84 24.72 -5.48
C LEU A 30 4.13 25.50 -5.25
N ARG A 31 5.14 25.31 -6.09
CA ARG A 31 6.40 26.07 -6.01
C ARG A 31 6.19 27.58 -6.18
N ARG A 32 5.26 27.99 -7.05
CA ARG A 32 4.89 29.41 -7.18
C ARG A 32 4.28 29.96 -5.90
N SER A 33 3.42 29.20 -5.23
CA SER A 33 2.81 29.62 -3.96
C SER A 33 3.84 29.78 -2.84
N GLU A 34 4.82 28.88 -2.76
CA GLU A 34 5.88 28.89 -1.73
C GLU A 34 6.87 30.06 -1.90
N GLY A 35 7.13 30.49 -3.15
CA GLY A 35 8.01 31.63 -3.42
C GLY A 35 7.50 32.95 -2.83
N THR A 36 6.19 33.08 -2.65
CA THR A 36 5.53 34.26 -2.07
C THR A 36 5.57 34.30 -0.54
N GLU A 37 5.76 33.16 0.14
CA GLU A 37 5.67 33.03 1.61
C GLU A 37 7.05 32.94 2.31
N ARG A 38 8.13 33.38 1.65
CA ARG A 38 9.54 33.17 2.03
C ARG A 38 10.02 33.69 3.40
N GLY A 39 9.13 34.13 4.29
CA GLY A 39 9.47 34.74 5.58
C GLY A 39 9.42 33.83 6.82
N ARG A 40 8.83 32.62 6.80
CA ARG A 40 8.62 31.84 8.04
C ARG A 40 8.59 30.32 7.81
N SER A 41 9.66 29.61 8.16
CA SER A 41 9.69 28.23 8.74
C SER A 41 10.89 27.40 8.24
N GLU A 42 11.82 27.09 9.15
CA GLU A 42 12.99 26.23 8.94
C GLU A 42 12.70 24.71 8.93
N ARG A 43 11.43 24.25 9.03
CA ARG A 43 11.16 22.84 9.38
C ARG A 43 11.22 21.82 8.24
N GLN A 44 11.26 22.24 6.98
CA GLN A 44 11.41 21.37 5.80
C GLN A 44 11.84 22.18 4.57
N SER A 45 12.67 21.59 3.70
CA SER A 45 12.97 22.24 2.42
C SER A 45 11.67 22.36 1.61
N PRO A 46 11.38 23.54 1.01
CA PRO A 46 10.15 23.77 0.24
C PRO A 46 9.93 22.71 -0.86
N SER A 47 11.03 22.22 -1.46
CA SER A 47 10.99 21.15 -2.46
C SER A 47 10.42 19.82 -1.95
N VAL A 48 10.71 19.41 -0.72
CA VAL A 48 10.20 18.17 -0.12
C VAL A 48 8.70 18.30 0.18
N ARG A 49 8.28 19.44 0.73
CA ARG A 49 6.88 19.68 1.10
C ARG A 49 5.98 19.66 -0.13
N SER A 50 6.36 20.39 -1.17
CA SER A 50 5.63 20.40 -2.45
C SER A 50 5.50 18.98 -3.04
N LEU A 51 6.59 18.19 -3.04
CA LEU A 51 6.56 16.81 -3.52
C LEU A 51 5.62 15.92 -2.70
N GLU A 52 5.69 16.00 -1.37
CA GLU A 52 4.79 15.21 -0.50
C GLU A 52 3.33 15.62 -0.71
N LEU A 53 3.03 16.91 -0.90
CA LEU A 53 1.67 17.37 -1.16
C LEU A 53 1.12 16.80 -2.48
N VAL A 54 1.90 16.87 -3.56
CA VAL A 54 1.53 16.26 -4.84
C VAL A 54 1.32 14.76 -4.69
N ARG A 55 2.24 14.07 -4.00
CA ARG A 55 2.15 12.63 -3.74
C ARG A 55 0.86 12.27 -3.01
N GLN A 56 0.48 13.00 -1.96
CA GLN A 56 -0.76 12.74 -1.22
C GLN A 56 -2.01 12.96 -2.08
N VAL A 57 -2.05 14.06 -2.86
CA VAL A 57 -3.18 14.37 -3.75
C VAL A 57 -3.40 13.26 -4.78
N LEU A 58 -2.31 12.73 -5.35
CA LEU A 58 -2.38 11.67 -6.37
C LEU A 58 -2.59 10.27 -5.76
N SER A 59 -2.12 10.05 -4.54
CA SER A 59 -2.27 8.76 -3.85
C SER A 59 -3.70 8.50 -3.41
N ILE A 60 -4.43 9.51 -2.93
CA ILE A 60 -5.78 9.32 -2.37
C ILE A 60 -6.73 8.62 -3.37
N PRO A 61 -6.88 9.06 -4.64
CA PRO A 61 -7.73 8.35 -5.61
C PRO A 61 -7.31 6.90 -5.86
N ALA A 62 -6.00 6.64 -5.94
CA ALA A 62 -5.48 5.29 -6.15
C ALA A 62 -5.79 4.38 -4.94
N LEU A 63 -5.56 4.88 -3.71
CA LEU A 63 -5.86 4.16 -2.48
C LEU A 63 -7.36 3.88 -2.34
N VAL A 64 -8.22 4.85 -2.68
CA VAL A 64 -9.68 4.66 -2.66
C VAL A 64 -10.09 3.57 -3.65
N LEU A 65 -9.55 3.59 -4.87
CA LEU A 65 -9.88 2.58 -5.87
C LEU A 65 -9.45 1.17 -5.41
N MET A 66 -8.24 1.03 -4.87
CA MET A 66 -7.75 -0.25 -4.33
C MET A 66 -8.61 -0.73 -3.16
N ALA A 67 -8.92 0.16 -2.22
CA ALA A 67 -9.73 -0.16 -1.05
C ALA A 67 -11.14 -0.61 -1.46
N CYS A 68 -11.83 0.14 -2.31
CA CYS A 68 -13.18 -0.19 -2.78
C CYS A 68 -13.20 -1.52 -3.55
N THR A 69 -12.27 -1.70 -4.50
CA THR A 69 -12.17 -2.92 -5.31
C THR A 69 -11.85 -4.12 -4.42
N GLY A 70 -10.88 -3.99 -3.51
CA GLY A 70 -10.50 -5.04 -2.57
C GLY A 70 -11.63 -5.44 -1.63
N LEU A 71 -12.32 -4.46 -1.02
CA LEU A 71 -13.46 -4.71 -0.14
C LEU A 71 -14.60 -5.41 -0.89
N GLN A 72 -14.96 -4.91 -2.08
CA GLN A 72 -15.98 -5.56 -2.90
C GLN A 72 -15.58 -7.00 -3.18
N MET A 73 -14.38 -7.23 -3.72
CA MET A 73 -13.93 -8.57 -4.06
C MET A 73 -13.91 -9.51 -2.86
N TRP A 74 -13.35 -9.06 -1.72
CA TRP A 74 -13.19 -9.86 -0.52
C TRP A 74 -14.50 -10.33 0.09
N PHE A 75 -15.55 -9.49 0.01
CA PHE A 75 -16.84 -9.81 0.61
C PHE A 75 -17.86 -10.38 -0.37
N THR A 76 -17.70 -10.18 -1.68
CA THR A 76 -18.71 -10.59 -2.67
C THR A 76 -18.21 -11.49 -3.79
N SER A 77 -16.92 -11.41 -4.16
CA SER A 77 -16.44 -12.01 -5.41
C SER A 77 -15.52 -13.21 -5.22
N VAL A 78 -14.69 -13.21 -4.17
CA VAL A 78 -13.85 -14.37 -3.85
C VAL A 78 -14.58 -15.28 -2.86
N PRO A 79 -14.56 -16.61 -3.05
CA PRO A 79 -15.22 -17.50 -2.10
C PRO A 79 -14.52 -17.49 -0.75
N GLY A 80 -15.28 -17.73 0.33
CA GLY A 80 -14.72 -17.80 1.68
C GLY A 80 -13.75 -18.96 1.89
N PHE A 81 -12.96 -18.90 2.97
CA PHE A 81 -11.95 -19.92 3.31
C PHE A 81 -12.50 -21.36 3.38
N ASN A 82 -13.76 -21.54 3.79
CA ASN A 82 -14.38 -22.86 3.91
C ASN A 82 -14.85 -23.43 2.56
N ALA A 83 -14.94 -22.58 1.53
CA ALA A 83 -15.39 -22.95 0.19
C ALA A 83 -14.23 -23.12 -0.80
N THR A 84 -12.98 -23.04 -0.32
CA THR A 84 -11.77 -23.15 -1.14
C THR A 84 -10.76 -24.07 -0.48
N THR A 85 -9.96 -24.74 -1.28
CA THR A 85 -8.78 -25.49 -0.82
C THR A 85 -7.57 -24.57 -0.68
N ALA A 86 -6.53 -25.04 0.02
CA ALA A 86 -5.25 -24.32 0.11
C ALA A 86 -4.62 -24.11 -1.27
N GLU A 87 -4.70 -25.12 -2.14
CA GLU A 87 -4.16 -25.05 -3.50
C GLU A 87 -4.87 -23.99 -4.33
N GLU A 88 -6.22 -23.95 -4.30
CA GLU A 88 -6.98 -22.93 -5.02
C GLU A 88 -6.60 -21.52 -4.57
N ARG A 89 -6.52 -21.27 -3.25
CA ARG A 89 -6.14 -19.94 -2.72
C ARG A 89 -4.72 -19.54 -3.08
N LEU A 90 -3.77 -20.47 -3.04
CA LEU A 90 -2.37 -20.17 -3.29
C LEU A 90 -2.02 -20.03 -4.77
N PHE A 91 -2.69 -20.76 -5.66
CA PHE A 91 -2.37 -20.74 -7.09
C PHE A 91 -3.43 -20.04 -7.94
N GLY A 92 -4.50 -19.51 -7.31
CA GLY A 92 -5.57 -18.79 -8.02
C GLY A 92 -6.26 -19.69 -9.04
N ARG A 93 -6.57 -20.92 -8.66
CA ARG A 93 -7.23 -21.93 -9.52
C ARG A 93 -8.63 -22.23 -9.01
N GLY A 94 -9.45 -22.82 -9.88
CA GLY A 94 -10.77 -23.33 -9.50
C GLY A 94 -11.64 -22.22 -8.93
N ALA A 95 -12.22 -22.44 -7.75
CA ALA A 95 -13.13 -21.46 -7.14
C ALA A 95 -12.44 -20.12 -6.76
N ALA A 96 -11.12 -20.10 -6.60
CA ALA A 96 -10.36 -18.90 -6.22
C ALA A 96 -9.79 -18.11 -7.41
N GLU A 97 -10.00 -18.58 -8.64
CA GLU A 97 -9.57 -17.87 -9.85
C GLU A 97 -10.38 -16.59 -10.05
N SER A 98 -9.70 -15.46 -10.21
CA SER A 98 -10.37 -14.18 -10.44
C SER A 98 -9.52 -13.28 -11.33
N PRO A 99 -9.92 -13.02 -12.59
CA PRO A 99 -9.23 -12.03 -13.43
C PRO A 99 -9.17 -10.64 -12.78
N ALA A 100 -10.16 -10.31 -11.93
CA ALA A 100 -10.18 -9.07 -11.18
C ALA A 100 -9.07 -8.99 -10.11
N SER A 101 -8.60 -10.12 -9.55
CA SER A 101 -7.49 -10.09 -8.58
C SER A 101 -6.17 -9.77 -9.25
N GLU A 102 -5.96 -10.30 -10.46
CA GLU A 102 -4.79 -9.94 -11.26
C GLU A 102 -4.82 -8.46 -11.67
N GLN A 103 -5.99 -7.92 -12.06
CA GLN A 103 -6.13 -6.50 -12.37
C GLN A 103 -5.86 -5.61 -11.15
N LEU A 104 -6.38 -5.98 -9.97
CA LEU A 104 -6.10 -5.28 -8.71
C LEU A 104 -4.61 -5.32 -8.38
N ALA A 105 -3.96 -6.49 -8.50
CA ALA A 105 -2.53 -6.64 -8.29
C ALA A 105 -1.71 -5.80 -9.30
N LEU A 106 -2.13 -5.74 -10.56
CA LEU A 106 -1.48 -4.92 -11.58
C LEU A 106 -1.61 -3.42 -11.28
N PHE A 107 -2.79 -2.98 -10.83
CA PHE A 107 -2.99 -1.60 -10.40
C PHE A 107 -2.15 -1.27 -9.17
N ALA A 108 -2.16 -2.14 -8.16
CA ALA A 108 -1.35 -1.98 -6.94
C ALA A 108 0.14 -1.94 -7.26
N PHE A 109 0.64 -2.81 -8.14
CA PHE A 109 2.02 -2.78 -8.60
C PHE A 109 2.36 -1.44 -9.24
N SER A 110 1.52 -0.99 -10.18
CA SER A 110 1.72 0.27 -10.91
C SER A 110 1.77 1.46 -9.98
N TYR A 111 0.83 1.55 -9.04
CA TYR A 111 0.80 2.58 -8.00
C TYR A 111 2.05 2.54 -7.12
N THR A 112 2.39 1.37 -6.58
CA THR A 112 3.47 1.20 -5.60
C THR A 112 4.83 1.49 -6.23
N VAL A 113 5.05 1.15 -7.50
CA VAL A 113 6.29 1.49 -8.23
C VAL A 113 6.44 3.00 -8.36
N VAL A 114 5.38 3.70 -8.73
CA VAL A 114 5.45 5.16 -8.88
C VAL A 114 5.63 5.84 -7.52
N ASP A 115 4.90 5.42 -6.48
CA ASP A 115 5.07 5.96 -5.13
C ASP A 115 6.48 5.69 -4.58
N LEU A 116 7.05 4.51 -4.86
CA LEU A 116 8.43 4.17 -4.50
C LEU A 116 9.44 5.13 -5.13
N VAL A 117 9.29 5.45 -6.42
CA VAL A 117 10.18 6.42 -7.10
C VAL A 117 10.10 7.79 -6.41
N LEU A 118 8.91 8.24 -6.01
CA LEU A 118 8.73 9.49 -5.31
C LEU A 118 9.34 9.47 -3.91
N LEU A 119 9.19 8.36 -3.17
CA LEU A 119 9.81 8.17 -1.86
C LEU A 119 11.34 8.20 -1.95
N VAL A 120 11.93 7.57 -2.97
CA VAL A 120 13.38 7.64 -3.24
C VAL A 120 13.79 9.07 -3.56
N ALA A 121 13.06 9.75 -4.45
CA ALA A 121 13.35 11.14 -4.80
C ALA A 121 13.34 12.05 -3.55
N MET A 122 12.34 11.89 -2.67
CA MET A 122 12.26 12.62 -1.40
C MET A 122 13.40 12.26 -0.43
N ALA A 123 13.83 10.99 -0.38
CA ALA A 123 14.95 10.56 0.44
C ALA A 123 16.27 11.19 -0.02
N CYS A 124 16.46 11.39 -1.32
CA CYS A 124 17.65 12.04 -1.87
C CYS A 124 17.75 13.53 -1.52
N ILE A 125 16.64 14.19 -1.19
CA ILE A 125 16.58 15.64 -0.93
C ILE A 125 16.23 15.99 0.52
N SER A 126 15.92 14.99 1.37
CA SER A 126 15.48 15.19 2.75
C SER A 126 16.44 14.52 3.74
N ALA A 127 16.81 15.24 4.80
CA ALA A 127 17.63 14.71 5.89
C ALA A 127 16.81 13.98 6.98
N LYS A 128 15.50 13.72 6.80
CA LYS A 128 14.64 13.05 7.81
C LYS A 128 14.64 11.54 7.62
N PRO A 129 15.28 10.73 8.50
CA PRO A 129 15.63 9.36 8.14
C PRO A 129 14.53 8.34 8.50
N ARG A 130 13.97 8.36 9.71
CA ARG A 130 13.33 7.13 10.26
C ARG A 130 11.99 6.76 9.62
N GLU A 131 11.02 7.66 9.58
CA GLU A 131 9.69 7.33 9.04
C GLU A 131 9.74 7.08 7.54
N LEU A 132 10.55 7.86 6.82
CA LEU A 132 10.79 7.69 5.39
C LEU A 132 11.47 6.34 5.09
N GLN A 133 12.46 5.93 5.88
CA GLN A 133 13.10 4.60 5.76
C GLN A 133 12.09 3.46 5.96
N THR A 134 11.22 3.55 6.98
CA THR A 134 10.21 2.51 7.20
C THR A 134 9.20 2.42 6.06
N MET A 135 8.80 3.55 5.49
CA MET A 135 7.91 3.59 4.32
C MET A 135 8.61 3.07 3.06
N LEU A 136 9.90 3.36 2.88
CA LEU A 136 10.68 2.87 1.76
C LEU A 136 10.82 1.34 1.81
N ALA A 137 11.19 0.80 2.98
CA ALA A 137 11.29 -0.64 3.18
C ALA A 137 9.94 -1.35 2.93
N HIS A 138 8.84 -0.75 3.39
CA HIS A 138 7.50 -1.24 3.13
C HIS A 138 7.18 -1.28 1.61
N HIS A 139 7.39 -0.19 0.88
CA HIS A 139 7.11 -0.13 -0.55
C HIS A 139 8.00 -1.06 -1.37
N VAL A 140 9.28 -1.21 -1.00
CA VAL A 140 10.18 -2.19 -1.62
C VAL A 140 9.64 -3.61 -1.45
N CYS A 141 9.20 -3.97 -0.24
CA CYS A 141 8.59 -5.28 0.01
C CYS A 141 7.31 -5.46 -0.80
N MET A 142 6.43 -4.45 -0.83
CA MET A 142 5.18 -4.50 -1.60
C MET A 142 5.44 -4.66 -3.11
N VAL A 143 6.35 -3.88 -3.70
CA VAL A 143 6.72 -4.01 -5.12
C VAL A 143 7.23 -5.43 -5.41
N ALA A 144 8.13 -5.96 -4.58
CA ALA A 144 8.68 -7.30 -4.77
C ALA A 144 7.60 -8.39 -4.70
N LEU A 145 6.74 -8.34 -3.69
CA LEU A 145 5.65 -9.31 -3.52
C LEU A 145 4.64 -9.24 -4.66
N VAL A 146 4.13 -8.04 -4.97
CA VAL A 146 3.10 -7.89 -6.01
C VAL A 146 3.66 -8.25 -7.39
N TYR A 147 4.88 -7.84 -7.72
CA TYR A 147 5.56 -8.26 -8.94
C TYR A 147 5.66 -9.78 -9.04
N HIS A 148 6.07 -10.44 -7.97
CA HIS A 148 6.15 -11.89 -7.92
C HIS A 148 4.78 -12.55 -8.12
N SER A 149 3.72 -12.03 -7.46
CA SER A 149 2.35 -12.55 -7.61
C SER A 149 1.90 -12.52 -9.07
N LEU A 150 2.19 -11.43 -9.80
CA LEU A 150 1.83 -11.25 -11.21
C LEU A 150 2.62 -12.18 -12.15
N ARG A 151 3.88 -12.45 -11.82
CA ARG A 151 4.73 -13.34 -12.63
C ARG A 151 4.31 -14.80 -12.53
N SER A 152 3.92 -15.24 -11.34
CA SER A 152 3.71 -16.67 -11.02
C SER A 152 2.25 -17.08 -10.84
N SER A 153 1.31 -16.12 -10.89
CA SER A 153 -0.10 -16.33 -10.48
C SER A 153 -0.24 -16.92 -9.06
N TRP A 154 0.79 -16.73 -8.25
CA TRP A 154 0.86 -17.15 -6.86
C TRP A 154 0.17 -16.12 -5.97
N VAL A 155 -0.54 -16.60 -4.96
CA VAL A 155 -1.19 -15.87 -3.85
C VAL A 155 -2.16 -14.77 -4.28
N GLN A 156 -2.72 -14.85 -5.49
CA GLN A 156 -3.67 -13.87 -6.01
C GLN A 156 -4.90 -13.71 -5.12
N TYR A 157 -5.40 -14.81 -4.55
CA TYR A 157 -6.51 -14.79 -3.57
C TYR A 157 -6.17 -13.93 -2.36
N TYR A 158 -5.01 -14.19 -1.74
CA TYR A 158 -4.53 -13.44 -0.58
C TYR A 158 -4.16 -11.99 -0.93
N GLY A 159 -3.73 -11.75 -2.17
CA GLY A 159 -3.46 -10.44 -2.73
C GLY A 159 -4.65 -9.49 -2.61
N VAL A 160 -5.88 -9.96 -2.82
CA VAL A 160 -7.11 -9.16 -2.67
C VAL A 160 -7.17 -8.49 -1.29
N PHE A 161 -6.80 -9.21 -0.24
CA PHE A 161 -6.71 -8.64 1.10
C PHE A 161 -5.51 -7.70 1.24
N TYR A 162 -4.31 -8.17 0.87
CA TYR A 162 -3.07 -7.45 1.14
C TYR A 162 -2.92 -6.12 0.39
N VAL A 163 -3.37 -6.05 -0.86
CA VAL A 163 -3.26 -4.84 -1.70
C VAL A 163 -4.59 -4.10 -1.90
N GLY A 164 -5.69 -4.68 -1.42
CA GLY A 164 -7.03 -4.11 -1.54
C GLY A 164 -7.61 -3.74 -0.18
N VAL A 165 -8.10 -4.74 0.56
CA VAL A 165 -8.76 -4.53 1.87
C VAL A 165 -7.87 -3.77 2.85
N ALA A 166 -6.58 -4.12 2.92
CA ALA A 166 -5.64 -3.47 3.82
C ALA A 166 -5.43 -1.97 3.50
N GLU A 167 -5.71 -1.52 2.28
CA GLU A 167 -5.59 -0.11 1.87
C GLU A 167 -6.77 0.75 2.34
N ALA A 168 -7.87 0.16 2.83
CA ALA A 168 -8.98 0.91 3.39
C ALA A 168 -8.54 1.81 4.57
N SER A 169 -7.59 1.36 5.39
CA SER A 169 -7.00 2.22 6.44
C SER A 169 -6.02 3.26 5.90
N SER A 170 -5.43 3.07 4.71
CA SER A 170 -4.50 4.03 4.12
C SER A 170 -5.21 5.28 3.58
N VAL A 171 -6.48 5.16 3.18
CA VAL A 171 -7.29 6.28 2.69
C VAL A 171 -7.39 7.43 3.71
N PRO A 172 -7.90 7.22 4.95
CA PRO A 172 -7.97 8.29 5.94
C PRO A 172 -6.57 8.78 6.38
N LEU A 173 -5.55 7.90 6.37
CA LEU A 173 -4.17 8.28 6.67
C LEU A 173 -3.63 9.29 5.64
N ALA A 174 -3.81 9.02 4.35
CA ALA A 174 -3.38 9.91 3.27
C ALA A 174 -4.12 11.26 3.33
N ALA A 175 -5.44 11.24 3.54
CA ALA A 175 -6.23 12.44 3.71
C ALA A 175 -5.80 13.26 4.96
N MET A 176 -5.50 12.60 6.07
CA MET A 176 -4.99 13.24 7.28
C MET A 176 -3.61 13.88 7.04
N ASN A 177 -2.72 13.19 6.33
CA ASN A 177 -1.41 13.74 5.97
C ASN A 177 -1.54 14.97 5.06
N LEU A 178 -2.46 14.94 4.09
CA LEU A 178 -2.76 16.09 3.24
C LEU A 178 -3.28 17.28 4.06
N LEU A 179 -4.23 17.03 4.98
CA LEU A 179 -4.76 18.08 5.85
C LEU A 179 -3.68 18.66 6.78
N ARG A 180 -2.78 17.81 7.28
CA ARG A 180 -1.61 18.25 8.07
C ARG A 180 -0.74 19.21 7.25
N LEU A 181 -0.37 18.84 6.03
CA LEU A 181 0.45 19.68 5.14
C LEU A 181 -0.24 21.01 4.81
N ALA A 182 -1.56 20.98 4.58
CA ALA A 182 -2.36 22.18 4.31
C ALA A 182 -2.46 23.13 5.53
N ASN A 183 -2.33 22.59 6.74
CA ASN A 183 -2.38 23.32 8.00
C ASN A 183 -1.01 23.83 8.49
N GLU A 184 0.09 23.35 7.92
CA GLU A 184 1.43 23.85 8.25
C GLU A 184 1.54 25.36 8.02
N GLY A 185 2.03 26.07 9.04
CA GLY A 185 2.18 27.54 9.00
C GLY A 185 0.93 28.33 9.36
N ARG A 186 -0.22 27.68 9.60
CA ARG A 186 -1.47 28.35 9.97
C ARG A 186 -1.61 28.49 11.48
N SER A 187 -2.15 29.63 11.93
CA SER A 187 -2.48 29.87 13.35
C SER A 187 -3.73 29.12 13.81
N LYS A 188 -4.62 28.77 12.87
CA LYS A 188 -5.83 27.97 13.12
C LYS A 188 -5.93 26.84 12.08
N PRO A 189 -6.25 25.61 12.50
CA PRO A 189 -6.39 24.48 11.58
C PRO A 189 -7.59 24.68 10.65
N LEU A 190 -7.40 24.38 9.37
CA LEU A 190 -8.47 24.14 8.42
C LEU A 190 -9.24 22.88 8.84
N LEU A 191 -10.56 22.96 8.78
CA LEU A 191 -11.47 21.84 8.95
C LEU A 191 -11.13 20.96 10.19
N PRO A 192 -11.06 21.52 11.41
CA PRO A 192 -10.62 20.77 12.59
C PRO A 192 -11.46 19.53 12.88
N ARG A 193 -12.78 19.60 12.61
CA ARG A 193 -13.70 18.46 12.73
C ARG A 193 -13.35 17.34 11.74
N LEU A 194 -13.01 17.68 10.50
CA LEU A 194 -12.57 16.69 9.51
C LEU A 194 -11.26 16.02 9.93
N GLY A 195 -10.31 16.79 10.47
CA GLY A 195 -9.05 16.24 10.98
C GLY A 195 -9.27 15.21 12.09
N MET A 196 -10.14 15.52 13.05
CA MET A 196 -10.52 14.59 14.12
C MET A 196 -11.21 13.33 13.55
N LEU A 197 -12.17 13.49 12.63
CA LEU A 197 -12.85 12.36 11.99
C LEU A 197 -11.89 11.45 11.23
N LEU A 198 -10.94 12.01 10.49
CA LEU A 198 -9.92 11.26 9.75
C LEU A 198 -8.99 10.49 10.70
N GLN A 199 -8.58 11.11 11.81
CA GLN A 199 -7.75 10.46 12.84
C GLN A 199 -8.47 9.27 13.48
N ILE A 200 -9.72 9.45 13.90
CA ILE A 200 -10.54 8.38 14.50
C ILE A 200 -10.77 7.26 13.48
N SER A 201 -11.13 7.62 12.24
CA SER A 201 -11.37 6.65 11.16
C SER A 201 -10.12 5.85 10.83
N PHE A 202 -8.96 6.51 10.74
CA PHE A 202 -7.68 5.84 10.54
C PHE A 202 -7.37 4.87 11.67
N ALA A 203 -7.46 5.32 12.92
CA ALA A 203 -7.17 4.49 14.08
C ALA A 203 -8.09 3.26 14.14
N ALA A 204 -9.40 3.45 13.96
CA ALA A 204 -10.37 2.37 13.96
C ALA A 204 -10.11 1.35 12.83
N LEU A 205 -9.99 1.82 11.59
CA LEU A 205 -9.76 0.95 10.43
C LEU A 205 -8.42 0.22 10.54
N PHE A 206 -7.36 0.90 10.97
CA PHE A 206 -6.05 0.28 11.13
C PHE A 206 -6.10 -0.82 12.20
N LEU A 207 -6.67 -0.53 13.38
CA LEU A 207 -6.71 -1.48 14.49
C LEU A 207 -7.61 -2.69 14.21
N VAL A 208 -8.65 -2.55 13.37
CA VAL A 208 -9.54 -3.66 12.98
C VAL A 208 -8.97 -4.44 11.79
N ILE A 209 -8.65 -3.75 10.69
CA ILE A 209 -8.23 -4.41 9.45
C ILE A 209 -6.80 -4.91 9.56
N ARG A 210 -5.87 -4.05 10.01
CA ARG A 210 -4.44 -4.37 10.08
C ARG A 210 -4.03 -5.02 11.41
N GLY A 211 -4.95 -5.13 12.37
CA GLY A 211 -4.82 -5.91 13.59
C GLY A 211 -5.37 -7.34 13.42
N PRO A 212 -6.57 -7.66 13.94
CA PRO A 212 -7.10 -9.01 13.97
C PRO A 212 -7.33 -9.60 12.57
N CYS A 213 -7.88 -8.84 11.61
CA CYS A 213 -8.11 -9.37 10.27
C CYS A 213 -6.78 -9.74 9.56
N TRP A 214 -5.77 -8.88 9.64
CA TRP A 214 -4.43 -9.15 9.11
C TRP A 214 -3.81 -10.39 9.73
N LEU A 215 -3.86 -10.53 11.05
CA LEU A 215 -3.33 -11.71 11.75
C LEU A 215 -4.06 -12.99 11.34
N PHE A 216 -5.38 -12.94 11.19
CA PHE A 216 -6.18 -14.08 10.75
C PHE A 216 -5.83 -14.48 9.31
N VAL A 217 -5.75 -13.54 8.38
CA VAL A 217 -5.39 -13.80 6.98
C VAL A 217 -3.96 -14.32 6.87
N ASN A 218 -3.03 -13.76 7.65
CA ASN A 218 -1.66 -14.27 7.72
C ASN A 218 -1.62 -15.69 8.26
N TYR A 219 -2.34 -15.99 9.35
CA TYR A 219 -2.41 -17.36 9.87
C TYR A 219 -2.89 -18.34 8.80
N ARG A 220 -3.94 -18.00 8.04
CA ARG A 220 -4.44 -18.82 6.92
C ARG A 220 -3.40 -18.97 5.82
N PHE A 221 -2.76 -17.88 5.41
CA PHE A 221 -1.69 -17.91 4.42
C PHE A 221 -0.53 -18.83 4.84
N PHE A 222 -0.06 -18.73 6.09
CA PHE A 222 1.01 -19.59 6.61
C PHE A 222 0.59 -21.05 6.66
N SER A 223 -0.64 -21.32 7.11
CA SER A 223 -1.20 -22.68 7.14
C SER A 223 -1.24 -23.33 5.75
N ASP A 224 -1.50 -22.53 4.71
CA ASP A 224 -1.52 -23.02 3.33
C ASP A 224 -0.10 -23.15 2.75
N ALA A 225 0.78 -22.18 3.01
CA ALA A 225 2.07 -22.05 2.32
C ALA A 225 3.20 -22.87 2.95
N VAL A 226 3.23 -23.04 4.28
CA VAL A 226 4.29 -23.79 4.97
C VAL A 226 4.38 -25.26 4.53
N PRO A 227 3.27 -26.01 4.39
CA PRO A 227 3.32 -27.39 3.91
C PRO A 227 3.97 -27.55 2.52
N LEU A 228 3.98 -26.49 1.71
CA LEU A 228 4.61 -26.52 0.39
C LEU A 228 6.12 -26.42 0.44
N LEU A 229 6.73 -26.03 1.58
CA LEU A 229 8.19 -26.04 1.71
C LEU A 229 8.77 -27.46 1.61
N SER A 230 8.07 -28.46 2.14
CA SER A 230 8.44 -29.87 2.03
C SER A 230 8.08 -30.48 0.67
N ALA A 231 7.04 -29.97 -0.01
CA ALA A 231 6.59 -30.50 -1.30
C ALA A 231 7.27 -29.83 -2.51
N ALA A 232 7.83 -28.63 -2.34
CA ALA A 232 8.43 -27.86 -3.42
C ALA A 232 9.71 -28.49 -3.99
N SER A 233 10.34 -29.44 -3.28
CA SER A 233 11.45 -30.26 -3.81
C SER A 233 11.01 -31.27 -4.87
N GLU A 234 9.71 -31.57 -5.00
CA GLU A 234 9.13 -32.55 -5.94
C GLU A 234 8.34 -31.90 -7.10
N SER A 235 8.55 -30.59 -7.28
CA SER A 235 7.83 -29.59 -8.08
C SER A 235 6.86 -30.07 -9.19
N ARG A 236 5.57 -30.21 -8.84
CA ARG A 236 4.43 -30.23 -9.79
C ARG A 236 3.82 -28.84 -10.06
N HIS A 237 4.16 -27.82 -9.27
CA HIS A 237 3.41 -26.54 -9.23
C HIS A 237 4.16 -25.29 -9.72
N GLY A 238 5.41 -25.42 -10.15
CA GLY A 238 6.17 -24.33 -10.79
C GLY A 238 6.61 -23.16 -9.88
N VAL A 239 6.29 -23.18 -8.59
CA VAL A 239 6.75 -22.18 -7.59
C VAL A 239 7.90 -22.77 -6.78
N GLY A 240 9.07 -22.13 -6.83
CA GLY A 240 10.26 -22.60 -6.11
C GLY A 240 10.25 -22.28 -4.61
N VAL A 241 11.00 -23.04 -3.82
CA VAL A 241 11.17 -22.84 -2.36
C VAL A 241 11.55 -21.39 -2.02
N THR A 242 12.44 -20.78 -2.81
CA THR A 242 12.87 -19.39 -2.62
C THR A 242 11.72 -18.40 -2.63
N ALA A 243 10.75 -18.60 -3.54
CA ALA A 243 9.57 -17.74 -3.62
C ALA A 243 8.69 -17.88 -2.37
N ILE A 244 8.45 -19.12 -1.93
CA ILE A 244 7.66 -19.39 -0.72
C ILE A 244 8.32 -18.73 0.50
N CYS A 245 9.63 -18.95 0.69
CA CYS A 245 10.40 -18.34 1.77
C CYS A 245 10.37 -16.81 1.74
N MET A 246 10.50 -16.21 0.55
CA MET A 246 10.40 -14.76 0.39
C MET A 246 9.03 -14.22 0.85
N TRP A 247 7.93 -14.87 0.46
CA TRP A 247 6.58 -14.47 0.86
C TRP A 247 6.34 -14.64 2.36
N LEU A 248 6.79 -15.74 2.97
CA LEU A 248 6.69 -15.98 4.40
C LEU A 248 7.49 -14.92 5.18
N LEU A 249 8.74 -14.68 4.80
CA LEU A 249 9.59 -13.67 5.44
C LEU A 249 9.00 -12.27 5.32
N ALA A 250 8.55 -11.88 4.13
CA ALA A 250 7.98 -10.56 3.91
C ALA A 250 6.71 -10.35 4.75
N ASN A 251 5.85 -11.36 4.86
CA ASN A 251 4.67 -11.28 5.72
C ASN A 251 5.00 -11.18 7.22
N ILE A 252 6.06 -11.85 7.70
CA ILE A 252 6.56 -11.65 9.07
C ILE A 252 6.99 -10.20 9.27
N LEU A 253 7.84 -9.66 8.36
CA LEU A 253 8.35 -8.30 8.45
C LEU A 253 7.21 -7.26 8.39
N LEU A 254 6.25 -7.45 7.48
CA LEU A 254 5.07 -6.59 7.37
C LEU A 254 4.19 -6.69 8.62
N THR A 255 4.02 -7.86 9.22
CA THR A 255 3.27 -8.04 10.47
C THR A 255 3.94 -7.31 11.63
N VAL A 256 5.26 -7.41 11.75
CA VAL A 256 6.03 -6.64 12.76
C VAL A 256 5.82 -5.13 12.56
N LEU A 257 5.81 -4.68 11.30
CA LEU A 257 5.56 -3.28 10.98
C LEU A 257 4.12 -2.84 11.34
N GLN A 258 3.11 -3.69 11.09
CA GLN A 258 1.74 -3.41 11.53
C GLN A 258 1.64 -3.27 13.04
N ILE A 259 2.29 -4.16 13.80
CA ILE A 259 2.34 -4.08 15.27
C ILE A 259 3.04 -2.80 15.73
N HIS A 260 4.14 -2.41 15.06
CA HIS A 260 4.85 -1.17 15.36
C HIS A 260 3.94 0.06 15.18
N TRP A 261 3.20 0.14 14.09
CA TRP A 261 2.28 1.24 13.84
C TRP A 261 1.05 1.22 14.74
N ALA A 262 0.48 0.04 15.03
CA ALA A 262 -0.61 -0.10 15.99
C ALA A 262 -0.21 0.45 17.37
N ARG A 263 1.01 0.16 17.84
CA ARG A 263 1.54 0.72 19.09
C ARG A 263 1.66 2.25 19.04
N LYS A 264 2.06 2.83 17.91
CA LYS A 264 2.09 4.31 17.75
C LYS A 264 0.69 4.91 17.85
N ILE A 265 -0.31 4.27 17.23
CA ILE A 265 -1.71 4.73 17.28
C ILE A 265 -2.25 4.69 18.71
N VAL A 266 -2.10 3.56 19.41
CA VAL A 266 -2.59 3.40 20.79
C VAL A 266 -1.91 4.39 21.74
N ARG A 267 -0.58 4.58 21.62
CA ARG A 267 0.15 5.58 22.42
C ARG A 267 -0.30 7.00 22.11
N GLY A 268 -0.53 7.32 20.84
CA GLY A 268 -1.06 8.62 20.43
C GLY A 268 -2.45 8.89 21.00
N ALA A 269 -3.32 7.88 21.03
CA ALA A 269 -4.66 7.98 21.61
C ALA A 269 -4.65 8.09 23.14
N SER A 270 -3.70 7.46 23.82
CA SER A 270 -3.60 7.48 25.29
C SER A 270 -2.98 8.77 25.84
N ALA A 271 -2.34 9.56 24.99
CA ALA A 271 -1.69 10.82 25.35
C ALA A 271 -2.55 12.06 24.99
N ALA A 272 -3.73 11.85 24.39
CA ALA A 272 -4.70 12.88 23.99
C ALA A 272 -5.81 13.00 25.02
#